data_AF-A0A2X4T9G8-F1
#
_entry.id   AF-A0A2X4T9G8-F1
#
_cell.length_a   1.000
_cell.length_b   1.000
_cell.length_c   1.000
_cell.angle_alpha   90.00
_cell.angle_beta   90.00
_cell.angle_gamma   90.00
#
_symmetry.space_group_name_H-M   'P 1'
#
loop_
_entity.id
_entity.type
_entity.pdbx_description
1 polymer ?
#
loop_
_entity_poly.entity_id
_entity_poly.type
_entity_poly.pdbx_seq_one_letter_code
_entity_poly.pdbx_strand_id
1 'polypeptide(L)'
;MPFYLRTGKRLPTKCSEVVVYFKTPELNLFKESWQDLPQNKLTIRLQPDEGVDIQVLNKVPGLDHKHNLQITKLDLSYSETFNQTPPGGCI
;
A
#
# COMPACT_ATOMS: atom_id res chain seq x y z
N MET A 1 3.18 13.08 15.29
CA MET A 1 3.39 12.23 14.10
C MET A 1 4.89 12.06 13.91
N PRO A 2 5.45 10.84 14.01
CA PRO A 2 6.86 10.61 13.74
C PRO A 2 7.11 10.50 12.22
N PHE A 3 8.28 10.97 11.77
CA PHE A 3 8.78 10.76 10.42
C PHE A 3 10.01 9.84 10.50
N TYR A 4 9.99 8.77 9.72
CA TYR A 4 11.10 7.82 9.62
C TYR A 4 11.78 7.99 8.28
N LEU A 5 13.11 8.12 8.30
CA LEU A 5 13.93 8.15 7.10
C LEU A 5 14.88 6.95 7.11
N ARG A 6 14.80 6.11 6.08
CA ARG A 6 15.71 4.97 5.87
C ARG A 6 16.47 5.19 4.58
N THR A 7 17.80 5.25 4.68
CA THR A 7 18.70 5.34 3.52
C THR A 7 19.87 4.39 3.72
N GLY A 8 20.45 3.88 2.63
CA GLY A 8 21.58 2.97 2.67
C GLY A 8 22.19 2.70 1.30
N LYS A 9 23.49 2.43 1.27
CA LYS A 9 24.23 1.97 0.08
C LYS A 9 24.48 0.46 0.20
N ARG A 10 24.55 -0.24 -0.93
CA ARG A 10 24.75 -1.71 -1.00
C ARG A 10 23.66 -2.51 -0.27
N LEU A 11 22.43 -2.00 -0.27
CA LEU A 11 21.25 -2.76 0.13
C LEU A 11 20.90 -3.81 -0.93
N PRO A 12 20.20 -4.91 -0.57
CA PRO A 12 19.85 -5.98 -1.50
C PRO A 12 18.92 -5.54 -2.63
N THR A 13 18.20 -4.42 -2.45
CA THR A 13 17.24 -3.90 -3.43
C THR A 13 17.37 -2.40 -3.54
N LYS A 14 17.40 -1.87 -4.78
CA LYS A 14 17.24 -0.44 -5.05
C LYS A 14 15.77 -0.09 -4.89
N CYS A 15 15.44 0.80 -3.97
CA CYS A 15 14.09 1.27 -3.74
C CYS A 15 14.13 2.73 -3.27
N SER A 16 13.22 3.54 -3.79
CA SER A 16 12.91 4.89 -3.34
C SER A 16 11.39 4.99 -3.24
N GLU A 17 10.88 5.04 -2.02
CA GLU A 17 9.45 5.05 -1.74
C GLU A 17 9.12 5.95 -0.56
N VAL A 18 7.89 6.47 -0.57
CA VAL A 18 7.27 7.15 0.57
C VAL A 18 6.11 6.30 1.05
N VAL A 19 6.14 5.91 2.32
CA VAL A 19 5.10 5.08 2.93
C VAL A 19 4.38 5.88 4.01
N VAL A 20 3.06 6.01 3.85
CA VAL A 20 2.17 6.63 4.84
C VAL A 20 1.33 5.56 5.49
N TYR A 21 1.50 5.40 6.81
CA TYR A 21 0.66 4.54 7.63
C TYR A 21 -0.47 5.37 8.22
N PHE A 22 -1.71 4.98 7.92
CA PHE A 22 -2.89 5.61 8.50
C PHE A 22 -3.14 5.09 9.91
N LYS A 23 -3.76 5.92 10.75
CA LYS A 23 -4.21 5.46 12.07
C LYS A 23 -5.27 4.37 11.92
N THR A 24 -5.24 3.39 12.81
CA THR A 24 -6.35 2.46 12.96
C THR A 24 -7.60 3.24 13.43
N PRO A 25 -8.80 2.89 12.94
CA PRO A 25 -10.03 3.49 13.45
C PRO A 25 -10.17 3.28 14.96
N GLU A 26 -10.65 4.29 15.68
CA GLU A 26 -10.87 4.21 17.13
C GLU A 26 -11.95 3.16 17.49
N LEU A 27 -12.92 2.98 16.59
CA LEU A 27 -13.96 1.97 16.71
C LEU A 27 -13.74 0.86 15.68
N ASN A 28 -13.46 -0.35 16.18
CA ASN A 28 -13.47 -1.56 15.37
C ASN A 28 -14.87 -2.19 15.38
N LEU A 29 -15.61 -2.03 14.29
CA LEU A 29 -16.94 -2.65 14.09
C LEU A 29 -16.86 -4.14 13.73
N PHE A 30 -15.66 -4.65 13.47
CA PHE A 30 -15.42 -6.00 12.95
C PHE A 30 -14.67 -6.90 13.93
N LYS A 31 -14.72 -6.58 15.23
CA LYS A 31 -14.00 -7.30 16.31
C LYS A 31 -14.22 -8.80 16.32
N GLU A 32 -15.40 -9.26 15.88
CA GLU A 32 -15.73 -10.68 15.82
C GLU A 32 -14.93 -11.44 14.75
N SER A 33 -14.51 -10.75 13.69
CA SER A 33 -13.74 -11.34 12.58
C SER A 33 -12.26 -10.93 12.62
N TRP A 34 -11.97 -9.73 13.10
CA TRP A 34 -10.64 -9.12 13.17
C TRP A 34 -10.51 -8.40 14.50
N GLN A 35 -9.73 -8.97 15.43
CA GLN A 35 -9.55 -8.37 16.76
C GLN A 35 -8.86 -6.99 16.65
N ASP A 36 -7.83 -6.92 15.82
CA ASP A 36 -7.12 -5.68 15.46
C ASP A 36 -7.24 -5.41 13.97
N LEU A 37 -7.65 -4.18 13.62
CA LEU A 37 -7.70 -3.76 12.22
C LEU A 37 -6.29 -3.38 11.76
N PRO A 38 -5.81 -3.90 10.61
CA PRO A 38 -4.56 -3.45 10.04
C PRO A 38 -4.65 -1.96 9.68
N GLN A 39 -3.52 -1.27 9.76
CA GLN A 39 -3.43 0.11 9.27
C GLN A 39 -3.55 0.13 7.76
N ASN A 40 -4.35 1.05 7.22
CA ASN A 40 -4.26 1.36 5.80
C ASN A 40 -2.85 1.89 5.51
N LYS A 41 -2.35 1.61 4.32
CA LYS A 41 -1.01 2.00 3.90
C LYS A 41 -1.06 2.59 2.51
N LEU A 42 -0.57 3.81 2.35
CA LEU A 42 -0.33 4.42 1.04
C LEU A 42 1.17 4.34 0.75
N THR A 43 1.51 3.72 -0.37
CA THR A 43 2.88 3.58 -0.87
C THR A 43 3.00 4.38 -2.15
N ILE A 44 3.90 5.35 -2.17
CA ILE A 44 4.27 6.10 -3.37
C ILE A 44 5.66 5.61 -3.78
N ARG A 45 5.76 4.89 -4.89
CA ARG A 45 7.01 4.34 -5.42
C ARG A 45 7.58 5.34 -6.40
N LEU A 46 8.78 5.84 -6.10
CA LEU A 46 9.52 6.72 -6.97
C LEU A 46 10.39 5.93 -7.94
N GLN A 47 11.21 4.99 -7.46
CA GLN A 47 12.05 4.14 -8.33
C GLN A 47 12.49 2.85 -7.62
N PRO A 48 12.68 1.72 -8.32
CA PRO A 48 12.14 1.43 -9.65
C PRO A 48 10.61 1.24 -9.59
N ASP A 49 9.97 1.10 -10.75
CA ASP A 49 8.53 0.78 -10.87
C ASP A 49 7.62 1.87 -10.26
N GLU A 50 7.75 3.06 -10.85
CA GLU A 50 6.96 4.25 -10.57
C GLU A 50 5.47 3.91 -10.46
N GLY A 51 4.86 4.32 -9.36
CA GLY A 51 3.46 4.02 -9.13
C GLY A 51 2.99 4.39 -7.74
N VAL A 52 1.71 4.13 -7.53
CA VAL A 52 1.04 4.40 -6.27
C VAL A 52 0.21 3.18 -5.92
N ASP A 53 0.30 2.72 -4.68
CA ASP A 53 -0.65 1.75 -4.15
C ASP A 53 -1.24 2.17 -2.83
N ILE A 54 -2.50 1.79 -2.65
CA ILE A 54 -3.15 1.86 -1.35
C ILE A 54 -3.60 0.46 -0.93
N GLN A 55 -3.16 0.05 0.24
CA GLN A 55 -3.61 -1.16 0.92
C GLN A 55 -4.72 -0.79 1.89
N VAL A 56 -5.89 -1.35 1.65
CA VAL A 56 -7.12 -1.09 2.41
C VAL A 56 -7.79 -2.40 2.81
N LEU A 57 -8.59 -2.32 3.86
CA LEU A 57 -9.47 -3.41 4.24
C LEU A 57 -10.79 -3.31 3.46
N ASN A 58 -11.17 -4.38 2.77
CA ASN A 58 -12.37 -4.44 1.96
C ASN A 58 -13.22 -5.66 2.32
N LYS A 59 -14.53 -5.58 2.11
CA LYS A 59 -15.44 -6.71 2.25
C LYS A 59 -15.19 -7.71 1.12
N VAL A 60 -15.11 -8.99 1.45
CA VAL A 60 -15.08 -10.07 0.46
C VAL A 60 -16.44 -10.10 -0.27
N PRO A 61 -16.47 -9.91 -1.60
CA PRO A 61 -17.71 -10.04 -2.35
C PRO A 61 -18.28 -11.46 -2.19
N GLY A 62 -19.58 -11.57 -1.91
CA GLY A 62 -20.21 -12.86 -1.59
C GLY A 62 -21.56 -12.71 -0.88
N LEU A 63 -22.37 -13.78 -0.96
CA LEU A 63 -23.71 -13.89 -0.36
C LEU A 63 -23.68 -14.23 1.14
N ASP A 64 -22.50 -14.43 1.71
CA ASP A 64 -22.36 -14.67 3.14
C ASP A 64 -22.79 -13.42 3.92
N HIS A 65 -23.61 -13.64 4.95
CA HIS A 65 -24.08 -12.60 5.87
C HIS A 65 -22.98 -12.20 6.86
N LYS A 66 -21.90 -12.98 6.94
CA LYS A 66 -20.72 -12.63 7.73
C LYS A 66 -19.92 -11.56 7.00
N HIS A 67 -19.57 -10.49 7.72
CA HIS A 67 -18.71 -9.41 7.25
C HIS A 67 -17.24 -9.87 7.11
N ASN A 68 -17.00 -10.84 6.23
CA ASN A 68 -15.65 -11.33 5.95
C ASN A 68 -14.87 -10.21 5.27
N LEU A 69 -13.76 -9.81 5.88
CA LEU A 69 -12.88 -8.76 5.40
C LEU A 69 -11.59 -9.35 4.85
N GLN A 70 -11.05 -8.71 3.82
CA GLN A 70 -9.77 -9.03 3.21
C GLN A 70 -8.96 -7.75 2.97
N ILE A 71 -7.65 -7.85 3.06
CA ILE A 71 -6.76 -6.77 2.67
C ILE A 71 -6.69 -6.77 1.14
N THR A 72 -7.00 -5.64 0.52
CA THR A 72 -6.93 -5.44 -0.92
C THR A 72 -5.93 -4.34 -1.24
N LYS A 73 -5.14 -4.54 -2.29
CA LYS A 73 -4.22 -3.55 -2.84
C LYS A 73 -4.87 -2.94 -4.08
N LEU A 74 -5.09 -1.63 -4.06
CA LEU A 74 -5.40 -0.86 -5.26
C LEU A 74 -4.07 -0.32 -5.77
N ASP A 75 -3.62 -0.79 -6.93
CA ASP A 75 -2.32 -0.47 -7.50
C ASP A 75 -2.49 0.30 -8.82
N LEU A 76 -1.74 1.39 -8.94
CA LEU A 76 -1.54 2.14 -10.17
C LEU A 76 -0.06 2.08 -10.52
N SER A 77 0.26 1.30 -11.54
CA SER A 77 1.62 1.19 -12.10
C SER A 77 1.75 2.11 -13.31
N TYR A 78 2.79 2.95 -13.36
CA TYR A 78 2.98 3.88 -14.48
C TYR A 78 3.35 3.17 -15.77
N SER A 79 4.18 2.12 -15.69
CA SER A 79 4.58 1.34 -16.85
C SER A 79 3.38 0.69 -17.53
N GLU A 80 2.43 0.17 -16.74
CA GLU A 80 1.20 -0.45 -17.24
C GLU A 80 0.16 0.58 -17.72
N THR A 81 0.01 1.69 -16.99
CA THR A 81 -1.06 2.67 -17.26
C THR A 81 -0.71 3.60 -18.42
N PHE A 82 0.55 4.00 -18.55
CA PHE A 82 0.96 5.04 -19.49
C PHE A 82 1.82 4.53 -20.65
N ASN A 83 2.25 3.26 -20.65
CA ASN A 83 3.15 2.69 -21.67
C ASN A 83 4.39 3.57 -21.96
N GLN A 84 4.80 4.39 -20.98
CA GLN A 84 5.90 5.34 -21.12
C GLN A 84 7.02 4.92 -20.18
N THR A 85 8.23 4.86 -20.73
CA THR A 85 9.44 4.83 -19.91
C THR A 85 9.55 6.20 -19.21
N PRO A 86 9.69 6.25 -17.88
CA PRO A 86 9.87 7.50 -17.17
C PRO A 86 11.05 8.29 -17.78
N PRO A 87 10.89 9.60 -18.05
CA PRO A 87 11.98 10.42 -18.57
C PRO A 87 13.04 10.56 -17.48
N GLY A 88 14.06 9.69 -17.51
CA GLY A 88 15.10 9.62 -16.48
C GLY A 88 15.72 8.25 -16.22
N GLY A 89 15.28 7.19 -16.91
CA GLY A 89 15.92 5.88 -16.84
C GLY A 89 17.35 5.92 -17.39
N CYS A 90 18.36 6.03 -16.52
CA CYS A 90 19.71 5.60 -16.88
C CYS A 90 19.69 4.07 -17.01
N ILE A 91 20.01 3.62 -18.21
CA ILE A 91 20.60 2.29 -18.49
C ILE A 91 21.86 2.06 -17.65
#